data_AF-A0A933MBT2-F1
#
_entry.id   AF-A0A933MBT2-F1
#
_cell.length_a   1.000
_cell.length_b   1.000
_cell.length_c   1.000
_cell.angle_alpha   90.00
_cell.angle_beta   90.00
_cell.angle_gamma   90.00
#
_symmetry.space_group_name_H-M   'P 1'
#
loop_
_entity.id
_entity.type
_entity.pdbx_description
1 polymer ?
#
loop_
_entity_poly.entity_id
_entity_poly.type
_entity_poly.pdbx_seq_one_letter_code
_entity_poly.pdbx_strand_id
1 'polypeptide(L)'
;MAFTVQDFHDLIQLLQARPDWREELQRVVLMDRLLALPEIVRDLAEAQKRTEARLDQLALRVAELAEAQKRTEAQIAALGERMDRFQATQERMESRLGTLSGAALELRFAERAPAYLSRLALKVRVIPRQEFVMQAQDAIETGTLTQAEADSIARLDLLARGVRHSDRAPMHLAVEISETIRSKDVTRAARRAKLLERLYSQVIPVVAGEGISPAAKEEADQMGVAIVLDGRTIEEED
;
A
#
# COMPACT_ATOMS: atom_id res chain seq x y z
N MET A 1 25.59 11.41 -103.78
CA MET A 1 25.97 9.98 -103.83
C MET A 1 25.05 9.23 -102.89
N ALA A 2 24.56 8.05 -103.27
CA ALA A 2 23.71 7.24 -102.40
C ALA A 2 24.59 6.41 -101.47
N PHE A 3 24.34 6.47 -100.16
CA PHE A 3 25.00 5.61 -99.18
C PHE A 3 24.43 4.20 -99.30
N THR A 4 25.27 3.21 -99.65
CA THR A 4 24.86 1.83 -99.93
C THR A 4 25.12 0.90 -98.74
N VAL A 5 24.57 -0.33 -98.80
CA VAL A 5 24.78 -1.35 -97.75
C VAL A 5 26.26 -1.76 -97.67
N GLN A 6 26.99 -1.73 -98.80
CA GLN A 6 28.42 -2.00 -98.84
C GLN A 6 29.20 -0.92 -98.06
N ASP A 7 28.86 0.35 -98.27
CA ASP A 7 29.48 1.49 -97.57
C ASP A 7 29.25 1.43 -96.05
N PHE A 8 28.08 0.93 -95.62
CA PHE A 8 27.81 0.72 -94.19
C PHE A 8 28.67 -0.41 -93.60
N HIS A 9 28.87 -1.50 -94.34
CA HIS A 9 29.71 -2.61 -93.88
C HIS A 9 31.19 -2.19 -93.78
N ASP A 10 31.67 -1.42 -94.77
CA ASP A 10 33.03 -0.87 -94.77
C ASP A 10 33.24 0.11 -93.60
N LEU A 11 32.24 0.93 -93.28
CA LEU A 11 32.25 1.80 -92.10
C LEU A 11 32.35 0.98 -90.80
N ILE A 12 31.59 -0.11 -90.66
CA ILE A 12 31.68 -0.98 -89.46
C ILE A 12 33.07 -1.61 -89.33
N GLN A 13 33.67 -2.07 -90.43
CA GLN A 13 35.03 -2.63 -90.42
C GLN A 13 36.08 -1.56 -90.03
N LEU A 14 35.94 -0.34 -90.53
CA LEU A 14 36.81 0.79 -90.16
C LEU A 14 36.69 1.17 -88.68
N LEU A 15 35.47 1.18 -88.12
CA LEU A 15 35.23 1.40 -86.69
C LEU A 15 35.65 0.20 -85.81
N GLN A 16 35.85 -0.98 -86.40
CA GLN A 16 36.46 -2.13 -85.75
C GLN A 16 37.98 -2.05 -85.70
N ALA A 17 38.60 -1.60 -86.79
CA ALA A 17 40.05 -1.40 -86.86
C ALA A 17 40.53 -0.16 -86.08
N ARG A 18 39.68 0.86 -85.89
CA ARG A 18 40.03 2.12 -85.22
C ARG A 18 39.12 2.41 -84.01
N PRO A 19 39.56 2.10 -82.79
CA PRO A 19 38.80 2.37 -81.56
C PRO A 19 38.42 3.85 -81.40
N ASP A 20 39.34 4.77 -81.73
CA ASP A 20 39.15 6.22 -81.58
C ASP A 20 37.98 6.74 -82.44
N TRP A 21 37.80 6.18 -83.65
CA TRP A 21 36.71 6.58 -84.56
C TRP A 21 35.37 6.01 -84.11
N ARG A 22 35.38 4.85 -83.45
CA ARG A 22 34.18 4.28 -82.83
C ARG A 22 33.72 5.15 -81.67
N GLU A 23 34.64 5.60 -80.82
CA GLU A 23 34.29 6.49 -79.70
C GLU A 23 33.72 7.82 -80.18
N GLU A 24 34.27 8.39 -81.25
CA GLU A 24 33.78 9.66 -81.81
C GLU A 24 32.40 9.49 -82.46
N LEU A 25 32.18 8.42 -83.24
CA LEU A 25 30.87 8.12 -83.80
C LEU A 25 29.85 7.81 -82.71
N GLN A 26 30.25 7.10 -81.65
CA GLN A 26 29.41 6.84 -80.48
C GLN A 26 28.98 8.15 -79.80
N ARG A 27 29.88 9.12 -79.62
CA ARG A 27 29.55 10.45 -79.08
C ARG A 27 28.59 11.25 -79.94
N VAL A 28 28.69 11.16 -81.27
CA VAL A 28 27.83 11.90 -82.20
C VAL A 28 26.45 11.23 -82.37
N VAL A 29 26.38 9.89 -82.35
CA VAL A 29 25.16 9.11 -82.60
C VAL A 29 24.37 8.82 -81.32
N LEU A 30 25.05 8.57 -80.20
CA LEU A 30 24.42 8.45 -78.88
C LEU A 30 24.44 9.84 -78.23
N MET A 31 23.29 10.37 -77.82
CA MET A 31 23.26 11.57 -76.96
C MET A 31 24.21 11.38 -75.76
N ASP A 32 24.95 12.42 -75.36
CA ASP A 32 25.88 12.42 -74.21
C ASP A 32 25.29 11.75 -72.95
N ARG A 33 23.97 11.87 -72.76
CA ARG A 33 23.22 11.26 -71.66
C ARG A 33 23.27 9.72 -71.63
N LEU A 34 23.32 9.04 -72.78
CA LEU A 34 23.41 7.58 -72.86
C LEU A 34 24.82 7.07 -72.55
N LEU A 35 25.85 7.86 -72.87
CA LEU A 35 27.25 7.53 -72.57
C LEU A 35 27.58 7.71 -71.08
N ALA A 36 26.90 8.64 -70.38
CA ALA A 36 27.06 8.84 -68.93
C ALA A 36 26.29 7.82 -68.05
N LEU A 37 25.36 7.05 -68.63
CA LEU A 37 24.48 6.16 -67.88
C LEU A 37 25.22 5.06 -67.08
N PRO A 38 26.28 4.40 -67.59
CA PRO A 38 27.02 3.39 -66.82
C PRO A 38 27.68 3.96 -65.56
N GLU A 39 28.17 5.20 -65.61
CA GLU A 39 28.73 5.88 -64.45
C GLU A 39 27.65 6.19 -63.41
N ILE A 40 26.51 6.75 -63.85
CA ILE A 40 25.35 7.01 -62.98
C ILE A 40 24.87 5.71 -62.31
N VAL A 41 24.81 4.60 -63.04
CA VAL A 41 24.41 3.30 -62.50
C VAL A 41 25.43 2.78 -61.48
N ARG A 42 26.74 2.98 -61.72
CA ARG A 42 27.78 2.61 -60.76
C ARG A 42 27.68 3.44 -59.48
N ASP A 43 27.54 4.75 -59.60
CA ASP A 43 27.38 5.67 -58.47
C ASP A 43 26.13 5.33 -57.66
N LEU A 44 25.02 5.01 -58.34
CA LEU A 44 23.78 4.57 -57.69
C LEU A 44 23.97 3.24 -56.96
N ALA A 45 24.67 2.27 -57.56
CA ALA A 45 24.94 0.98 -56.92
C ALA A 45 25.84 1.14 -55.68
N GLU A 46 26.83 2.05 -55.72
CA GLU A 46 27.68 2.37 -54.57
C GLU A 46 26.89 3.08 -53.47
N ALA A 47 26.04 4.05 -53.82
CA ALA A 47 25.14 4.72 -52.89
C ALA A 47 24.15 3.74 -52.25
N GLN A 48 23.63 2.78 -53.03
CA GLN A 48 22.77 1.72 -52.53
C GLN A 48 23.51 0.82 -51.54
N LYS A 49 24.70 0.31 -51.89
CA LYS A 49 25.53 -0.50 -50.96
C LYS A 49 25.84 0.23 -49.66
N ARG A 50 26.13 1.53 -49.73
CA ARG A 50 26.37 2.36 -48.53
C ARG A 50 25.11 2.50 -47.68
N THR A 51 23.95 2.56 -48.31
CA THR A 51 22.65 2.64 -47.62
C THR A 51 22.30 1.31 -46.96
N GLU A 52 22.48 0.19 -47.66
CA GLU A 52 22.30 -1.16 -47.10
C GLU A 52 23.19 -1.39 -45.88
N ALA A 53 24.48 -1.04 -45.97
CA ALA A 53 25.39 -1.16 -44.83
C ALA A 53 24.96 -0.29 -43.62
N ARG A 54 24.38 0.90 -43.86
CA ARG A 54 23.82 1.74 -42.79
C ARG A 54 22.55 1.13 -42.20
N LEU A 55 21.71 0.51 -43.03
CA LEU A 55 20.50 -0.19 -42.57
C LEU A 55 20.85 -1.41 -41.72
N ASP A 56 21.86 -2.19 -42.10
CA ASP A 56 22.35 -3.31 -41.30
C ASP A 56 22.88 -2.85 -39.93
N GLN A 57 23.65 -1.76 -39.90
CA GLN A 57 24.11 -1.16 -38.64
C GLN A 57 22.94 -0.65 -37.78
N LEU A 58 21.93 -0.06 -38.39
CA LEU A 58 20.73 0.39 -37.67
C LEU A 58 19.94 -0.79 -37.12
N ALA A 59 19.77 -1.86 -37.90
CA ALA A 59 19.08 -3.08 -37.48
C ALA A 59 19.76 -3.72 -36.26
N LEU A 60 21.10 -3.78 -36.27
CA LEU A 60 21.87 -4.25 -35.11
C LEU A 60 21.65 -3.38 -33.88
N ARG A 61 21.73 -2.05 -34.01
CA ARG A 61 21.49 -1.12 -32.89
C ARG A 61 20.06 -1.21 -32.35
N VAL A 62 19.07 -1.38 -33.22
CA VAL A 62 17.67 -1.56 -32.80
C VAL A 62 17.50 -2.88 -32.04
N ALA A 63 18.16 -3.95 -32.47
CA ALA A 63 18.13 -5.23 -31.75
C ALA A 63 18.78 -5.12 -30.36
N GLU A 64 19.92 -4.42 -30.25
CA GLU A 64 20.58 -4.16 -28.96
C GLU A 64 19.70 -3.33 -28.02
N LEU A 65 19.03 -2.28 -28.54
CA LEU A 65 18.10 -1.46 -27.76
C LEU A 65 16.88 -2.24 -27.30
N ALA A 66 16.32 -3.11 -28.16
CA ALA A 66 15.19 -3.95 -27.80
C ALA A 66 15.54 -4.91 -26.66
N GLU A 67 16.76 -5.47 -26.66
CA GLU A 67 17.20 -6.36 -25.59
C GLU A 67 17.49 -5.59 -24.29
N ALA A 68 18.10 -4.40 -24.38
CA ALA A 68 18.28 -3.51 -23.23
C ALA A 68 16.92 -3.13 -22.61
N GLN A 69 15.91 -2.82 -23.44
CA GLN A 69 14.57 -2.50 -22.99
C GLN A 69 13.93 -3.70 -22.26
N LYS A 70 13.98 -4.91 -22.82
CA LYS A 70 13.47 -6.12 -22.14
C LYS A 70 14.11 -6.34 -20.78
N ARG A 71 15.43 -6.13 -20.67
CA ARG A 71 16.15 -6.24 -19.40
C ARG A 71 15.66 -5.21 -18.39
N THR A 72 15.44 -3.97 -18.83
CA THR A 72 14.89 -2.90 -17.97
C THR A 72 13.45 -3.22 -17.53
N GLU A 73 12.59 -3.68 -18.43
CA GLU A 73 11.22 -4.09 -18.11
C GLU A 73 11.20 -5.23 -17.08
N ALA A 74 12.07 -6.23 -17.22
CA ALA A 74 12.21 -7.31 -16.25
C ALA A 74 12.69 -6.80 -14.88
N GLN A 75 13.61 -5.84 -14.84
CA GLN A 75 14.07 -5.22 -13.60
C GLN A 75 12.96 -4.42 -12.91
N ILE A 76 12.16 -3.67 -13.68
CA ILE A 76 11.02 -2.91 -13.17
C ILE A 76 9.97 -3.85 -12.59
N ALA A 77 9.64 -4.95 -13.29
CA ALA A 77 8.70 -5.95 -12.80
C ALA A 77 9.19 -6.58 -11.47
N ALA A 78 10.46 -6.97 -11.40
CA ALA A 78 11.05 -7.51 -10.17
C ALA A 78 11.10 -6.49 -9.02
N LEU A 79 11.23 -5.19 -9.32
CA LEU A 79 11.15 -4.13 -8.32
C LEU A 79 9.71 -3.95 -7.82
N GLY A 80 8.72 -4.03 -8.70
CA GLY A 80 7.29 -4.02 -8.35
C GLY A 80 6.95 -5.13 -7.35
N GLU A 81 7.35 -6.37 -7.65
CA GLU A 81 7.11 -7.50 -6.74
C GLU A 81 7.82 -7.36 -5.38
N ARG A 82 8.98 -6.69 -5.34
CA ARG A 82 9.68 -6.40 -4.07
C ARG A 82 8.95 -5.33 -3.27
N MET A 83 8.43 -4.30 -3.94
CA MET A 83 7.62 -3.25 -3.31
C MET A 83 6.34 -3.81 -2.71
N ASP A 84 5.62 -4.67 -3.44
CA ASP A 84 4.39 -5.29 -2.95
C ASP A 84 4.65 -6.15 -1.70
N ARG A 85 5.74 -6.94 -1.71
CA ARG A 85 6.14 -7.73 -0.54
C ARG A 85 6.58 -6.88 0.64
N PHE A 86 7.24 -5.76 0.38
CA PHE A 86 7.62 -4.80 1.41
C PHE A 86 6.39 -4.16 2.04
N GLN A 87 5.44 -3.68 1.25
CA GLN A 87 4.18 -3.11 1.72
C GLN A 87 3.41 -4.13 2.58
N ALA A 88 3.23 -5.36 2.10
CA ALA A 88 2.56 -6.40 2.87
C ALA A 88 3.28 -6.73 4.20
N THR A 89 4.60 -6.53 4.27
CA THR A 89 5.36 -6.71 5.51
C THR A 89 5.21 -5.52 6.45
N GLN A 90 5.18 -4.29 5.91
CA GLN A 90 4.88 -3.08 6.69
C GLN A 90 3.50 -3.14 7.33
N GLU A 91 2.46 -3.49 6.56
CA GLU A 91 1.08 -3.63 7.08
C GLU A 91 1.00 -4.67 8.21
N ARG A 92 1.72 -5.80 8.07
CA ARG A 92 1.82 -6.81 9.14
C ARG A 92 2.57 -6.29 10.37
N MET A 93 3.61 -5.48 10.19
CA MET A 93 4.36 -4.87 11.29
C MET A 93 3.50 -3.84 12.03
N GLU A 94 2.82 -2.96 11.32
CA GLU A 94 1.89 -1.97 11.90
C GLU A 94 0.79 -2.65 12.71
N SER A 95 0.19 -3.71 12.17
CA SER A 95 -0.82 -4.49 12.90
C SER A 95 -0.27 -5.12 14.18
N ARG A 96 0.93 -5.71 14.13
CA ARG A 96 1.58 -6.30 15.33
C ARG A 96 1.94 -5.24 16.37
N LEU A 97 2.45 -4.09 15.92
CA LEU A 97 2.75 -2.97 16.80
C LEU A 97 1.49 -2.44 17.47
N GLY A 98 0.38 -2.30 16.73
CA GLY A 98 -0.91 -1.91 17.30
C GLY A 98 -1.37 -2.86 18.41
N THR A 99 -1.26 -4.18 18.20
CA THR A 99 -1.59 -5.17 19.24
C THR A 99 -0.68 -5.07 20.46
N LEU A 100 0.63 -4.88 20.27
CA LEU A 100 1.58 -4.74 21.37
C LEU A 100 1.36 -3.45 22.17
N SER A 101 1.12 -2.33 21.47
CA SER A 101 0.80 -1.05 22.10
C SER A 101 -0.49 -1.13 22.92
N GLY A 102 -1.53 -1.79 22.40
CA GLY A 102 -2.77 -2.04 23.15
C GLY A 102 -2.53 -2.84 24.43
N ALA A 103 -1.81 -3.97 24.34
CA ALA A 103 -1.49 -4.78 25.52
C ALA A 103 -0.62 -4.03 26.55
N ALA A 104 0.34 -3.23 26.09
CA ALA A 104 1.18 -2.41 26.97
C ALA A 104 0.36 -1.31 27.67
N LEU A 105 -0.60 -0.71 26.96
CA LEU A 105 -1.53 0.28 27.50
C LEU A 105 -2.39 -0.34 28.61
N GLU A 106 -3.00 -1.49 28.36
CA GLU A 106 -3.82 -2.22 29.33
C GLU A 106 -3.03 -2.57 30.60
N LEU A 107 -1.82 -3.11 30.46
CA LEU A 107 -0.93 -3.43 31.58
C LEU A 107 -0.60 -2.19 32.42
N ARG A 108 -0.26 -1.08 31.75
CA ARG A 108 0.05 0.20 32.40
C ARG A 108 -1.15 0.74 33.17
N PHE A 109 -2.35 0.66 32.59
CA PHE A 109 -3.59 1.06 33.26
C PHE A 109 -3.91 0.17 34.46
N ALA A 110 -3.72 -1.14 34.36
CA ALA A 110 -3.91 -2.06 35.48
C ALA A 110 -2.94 -1.77 36.65
N GLU A 111 -1.65 -1.57 36.33
CA GLU A 111 -0.62 -1.22 37.33
C GLU A 111 -0.94 0.10 38.04
N ARG A 112 -1.41 1.11 37.29
CA ARG A 112 -1.67 2.46 37.80
C ARG A 112 -3.14 2.71 38.17
N ALA A 113 -3.98 1.68 38.16
CA ALA A 113 -5.41 1.80 38.43
C ALA A 113 -5.73 2.56 39.73
N PRO A 114 -5.00 2.35 40.86
CA PRO A 114 -5.25 3.11 42.08
C PRO A 114 -5.05 4.62 41.93
N ALA A 115 -4.11 5.04 41.09
CA ALA A 115 -3.86 6.46 40.81
C ALA A 115 -4.89 7.01 39.82
N TYR A 116 -5.09 6.32 38.69
CA TYR A 116 -5.95 6.78 37.60
C TYR A 116 -7.44 6.83 37.97
N LEU A 117 -7.90 5.91 38.81
CA LEU A 117 -9.30 5.82 39.22
C LEU A 117 -9.58 6.49 40.59
N SER A 118 -8.58 7.12 41.19
CA SER A 118 -8.67 7.72 42.55
C SER A 118 -9.76 8.77 42.69
N ARG A 119 -10.03 9.53 41.62
CA ARG A 119 -11.10 10.53 41.58
C ARG A 119 -12.50 9.91 41.57
N LEU A 120 -12.64 8.72 40.99
CA LEU A 120 -13.91 8.00 40.93
C LEU A 120 -14.19 7.22 42.22
N ALA A 121 -13.16 6.59 42.80
CA ALA A 121 -13.32 5.76 43.98
C ALA A 121 -12.07 5.75 44.89
N LEU A 122 -12.31 5.53 46.18
CA LEU A 122 -11.30 5.29 47.20
C LEU A 122 -10.91 3.81 47.26
N LYS A 123 -9.69 3.54 47.73
CA LYS A 123 -9.16 2.18 47.97
C LYS A 123 -9.33 1.25 46.76
N VAL A 124 -9.10 1.79 45.56
CA VAL A 124 -9.21 1.04 44.30
C VAL A 124 -8.26 -0.14 44.30
N ARG A 125 -8.78 -1.32 43.95
CA ARG A 125 -8.04 -2.56 43.73
C ARG A 125 -8.53 -3.24 42.47
N VAL A 126 -7.60 -3.65 41.62
CA VAL A 126 -7.91 -4.43 40.41
C VAL A 126 -8.38 -5.83 40.81
N ILE A 127 -9.47 -6.29 40.21
CA ILE A 127 -9.92 -7.67 40.27
C ILE A 127 -9.21 -8.44 39.15
N PRO A 128 -8.46 -9.52 39.46
CA PRO A 128 -7.78 -10.32 38.44
C PRO A 128 -8.75 -10.85 37.38
N ARG A 129 -8.32 -10.85 36.12
CA ARG A 129 -9.16 -11.28 34.99
C ARG A 129 -9.74 -12.68 35.17
N GLN A 130 -8.94 -13.61 35.69
CA GLN A 130 -9.36 -14.97 35.93
C GLN A 130 -10.55 -15.05 36.90
N GLU A 131 -10.60 -14.17 37.90
CA GLU A 131 -11.64 -14.19 38.94
C GLU A 131 -13.00 -13.78 38.38
N PHE A 132 -13.09 -12.65 37.68
CA PHE A 132 -14.38 -12.20 37.15
C PHE A 132 -14.83 -13.00 35.91
N VAL A 133 -13.89 -13.59 35.16
CA VAL A 133 -14.23 -14.52 34.07
C VAL A 133 -14.84 -15.80 34.63
N MET A 134 -14.27 -16.35 35.70
CA MET A 134 -14.82 -17.54 36.36
C MET A 134 -16.22 -17.25 36.91
N GLN A 135 -16.42 -16.11 37.60
CA GLN A 135 -17.74 -15.73 38.09
C GLN A 135 -18.77 -15.54 36.95
N ALA A 136 -18.34 -15.02 35.80
CA ALA A 136 -19.21 -14.92 34.63
C ALA A 136 -19.58 -16.30 34.06
N GLN A 137 -18.67 -17.29 34.12
CA GLN A 137 -18.93 -18.68 33.71
C GLN A 137 -19.89 -19.39 34.68
N ASP A 138 -19.66 -19.25 35.98
CA ASP A 138 -20.57 -19.78 37.02
C ASP A 138 -21.99 -19.20 36.86
N ALA A 139 -22.09 -17.94 36.43
CA ALA A 139 -23.37 -17.29 36.13
C ALA A 139 -24.08 -17.85 34.88
N ILE A 140 -23.37 -18.55 33.99
CA ILE A 140 -23.99 -19.32 32.88
C ILE A 140 -24.68 -20.56 33.46
N GLU A 141 -24.00 -21.27 34.35
CA GLU A 141 -24.53 -22.50 34.97
C GLU A 141 -25.81 -22.24 35.77
N THR A 142 -25.87 -21.08 36.43
CA THR A 142 -27.06 -20.62 37.16
C THR A 142 -28.14 -19.99 36.28
N GLY A 143 -27.90 -19.82 34.98
CA GLY A 143 -28.83 -19.20 34.03
C GLY A 143 -28.96 -17.68 34.15
N THR A 144 -28.09 -17.03 34.92
CA THR A 144 -28.08 -15.56 35.11
C THR A 144 -27.50 -14.82 33.88
N LEU A 145 -26.57 -15.48 33.19
CA LEU A 145 -25.94 -14.99 31.96
C LEU A 145 -26.06 -16.03 30.85
N THR A 146 -26.13 -15.54 29.61
CA THR A 146 -25.92 -16.37 28.42
C THR A 146 -24.43 -16.51 28.10
N GLN A 147 -24.05 -17.51 27.30
CA GLN A 147 -22.67 -17.68 26.82
C GLN A 147 -22.14 -16.40 26.14
N ALA A 148 -22.94 -15.76 25.29
CA ALA A 148 -22.55 -14.55 24.57
C ALA A 148 -22.34 -13.35 25.52
N GLU A 149 -23.13 -13.25 26.59
CA GLU A 149 -22.96 -12.21 27.61
C GLU A 149 -21.69 -12.44 28.44
N ALA A 150 -21.43 -13.68 28.88
CA ALA A 150 -20.21 -14.04 29.59
C ALA A 150 -18.96 -13.79 28.71
N ASP A 151 -18.99 -14.16 27.43
CA ASP A 151 -17.92 -13.86 26.47
C ASP A 151 -17.73 -12.35 26.25
N SER A 152 -18.79 -11.55 26.41
CA SER A 152 -18.70 -10.09 26.37
C SER A 152 -18.00 -9.55 27.62
N ILE A 153 -18.33 -10.06 28.81
CA ILE A 153 -17.67 -9.72 30.09
C ILE A 153 -16.20 -10.13 30.06
N ALA A 154 -15.88 -11.33 29.56
CA ALA A 154 -14.51 -11.84 29.52
C ALA A 154 -13.55 -11.00 28.66
N ARG A 155 -14.09 -10.15 27.78
CA ARG A 155 -13.36 -9.21 26.93
C ARG A 155 -13.32 -7.78 27.49
N LEU A 156 -13.73 -7.59 28.75
CA LEU A 156 -13.47 -6.35 29.48
C LEU A 156 -11.97 -6.26 29.77
N ASP A 157 -11.40 -5.06 29.59
CA ASP A 157 -9.96 -4.84 29.71
C ASP A 157 -9.52 -4.81 31.18
N LEU A 158 -10.33 -4.16 32.03
CA LEU A 158 -10.05 -4.04 33.45
C LEU A 158 -11.33 -3.96 34.29
N LEU A 159 -11.38 -4.76 35.36
CA LEU A 159 -12.39 -4.63 36.42
C LEU A 159 -11.68 -4.23 37.71
N ALA A 160 -12.19 -3.22 38.40
CA ALA A 160 -11.68 -2.81 39.70
C ALA A 160 -12.80 -2.68 40.72
N ARG A 161 -12.48 -2.93 41.99
CA ARG A 161 -13.33 -2.65 43.14
C ARG A 161 -12.82 -1.42 43.87
N GLY A 162 -13.73 -0.57 44.32
CA GLY A 162 -13.42 0.61 45.10
C GLY A 162 -14.54 0.94 46.10
N VAL A 163 -14.41 2.12 46.69
CA VAL A 163 -15.36 2.66 47.67
C VAL A 163 -15.76 4.06 47.24
N ARG A 164 -17.06 4.34 47.18
CA ARG A 164 -17.58 5.66 46.80
C ARG A 164 -17.13 6.73 47.80
N HIS A 165 -16.82 7.92 47.30
CA HIS A 165 -16.43 9.07 48.15
C HIS A 165 -17.55 9.54 49.08
N SER A 166 -18.78 9.62 48.58
CA SER A 166 -19.91 10.26 49.27
C SER A 166 -20.41 9.51 50.51
N ASP A 167 -20.65 8.20 50.39
CA ASP A 167 -21.32 7.38 51.42
C ASP A 167 -20.48 6.17 51.86
N ARG A 168 -19.27 6.01 51.30
CA ARG A 168 -18.38 4.87 51.53
C ARG A 168 -18.98 3.51 51.16
N ALA A 169 -19.99 3.47 50.28
CA ALA A 169 -20.52 2.23 49.75
C ALA A 169 -19.49 1.53 48.83
N PRO A 170 -19.41 0.18 48.85
CA PRO A 170 -18.59 -0.56 47.91
C PRO A 170 -19.14 -0.41 46.48
N MET A 171 -18.25 -0.28 45.50
CA MET A 171 -18.60 -0.18 44.08
C MET A 171 -17.56 -0.88 43.21
N HIS A 172 -17.95 -1.13 41.96
CA HIS A 172 -17.08 -1.69 40.93
C HIS A 172 -16.95 -0.73 39.76
N LEU A 173 -15.81 -0.75 39.08
CA LEU A 173 -15.48 0.07 37.93
C LEU A 173 -15.17 -0.89 36.77
N ALA A 174 -16.00 -0.88 35.74
CA ALA A 174 -15.80 -1.66 34.52
C ALA A 174 -15.15 -0.76 33.48
N VAL A 175 -13.87 -0.99 33.17
CA VAL A 175 -13.03 -0.08 32.40
C VAL A 175 -12.70 -0.66 31.03
N GLU A 176 -13.03 0.08 29.98
CA GLU A 176 -12.54 -0.11 28.61
C GLU A 176 -11.33 0.79 28.37
N ILE A 177 -10.26 0.23 27.81
CA ILE A 177 -8.99 0.91 27.61
C ILE A 177 -8.70 1.01 26.12
N SER A 178 -8.45 2.21 25.63
CA SER A 178 -8.08 2.48 24.24
C SER A 178 -7.09 3.62 24.17
N GLU A 179 -6.18 3.60 23.19
CA GLU A 179 -5.28 4.72 22.95
C GLU A 179 -6.08 6.00 22.63
N THR A 180 -7.07 5.86 21.74
CA THR A 180 -8.06 6.90 21.45
C THR A 180 -9.45 6.35 21.71
N ILE A 181 -10.14 6.91 22.69
CA ILE A 181 -11.52 6.58 23.03
C ILE A 181 -12.44 7.06 21.91
N ARG A 182 -13.24 6.14 21.37
CA ARG A 182 -14.27 6.34 20.34
C ARG A 182 -15.63 5.89 20.87
N SER A 183 -16.71 6.26 20.18
CA SER A 183 -18.10 5.86 20.48
C SER A 183 -18.27 4.38 20.81
N LYS A 184 -17.63 3.51 20.02
CA LYS A 184 -17.67 2.06 20.25
C LYS A 184 -17.11 1.65 21.63
N ASP A 185 -16.14 2.39 22.18
CA ASP A 185 -15.53 2.11 23.47
C ASP A 185 -16.50 2.47 24.60
N VAL A 186 -17.19 3.60 24.45
CA VAL A 186 -18.24 4.07 25.36
C VAL A 186 -19.41 3.09 25.41
N THR A 187 -19.96 2.74 24.24
CA THR A 187 -21.03 1.73 24.13
C THR A 187 -20.58 0.39 24.74
N ARG A 188 -19.32 -0.04 24.53
CA ARG A 188 -18.78 -1.27 25.13
C ARG A 188 -18.73 -1.19 26.66
N ALA A 189 -18.21 -0.09 27.21
CA ALA A 189 -18.13 0.13 28.65
C ALA A 189 -19.51 0.08 29.29
N ALA A 190 -20.47 0.87 28.77
CA ALA A 190 -21.83 0.91 29.26
C ALA A 190 -22.52 -0.46 29.21
N ARG A 191 -22.42 -1.16 28.07
CA ARG A 191 -23.01 -2.49 27.91
C ARG A 191 -22.42 -3.50 28.88
N ARG A 192 -21.09 -3.52 29.04
CA ARG A 192 -20.40 -4.48 29.92
C ARG A 192 -20.65 -4.18 31.39
N ALA A 193 -20.69 -2.92 31.80
CA ALA A 193 -21.09 -2.54 33.15
C ALA A 193 -22.49 -3.05 33.48
N LYS A 194 -23.47 -2.85 32.58
CA LYS A 194 -24.85 -3.35 32.76
C LYS A 194 -24.94 -4.87 32.88
N LEU A 195 -24.09 -5.63 32.19
CA LEU A 195 -24.02 -7.08 32.36
C LEU A 195 -23.41 -7.45 33.73
N LEU A 196 -22.36 -6.75 34.12
CA LEU A 196 -21.67 -6.95 35.40
C LEU A 196 -22.54 -6.60 36.62
N GLU A 197 -23.55 -5.73 36.47
CA GLU A 197 -24.53 -5.45 37.53
C GLU A 197 -25.31 -6.68 37.98
N ARG A 198 -25.37 -7.74 37.15
CA ARG A 198 -25.97 -9.03 37.56
C ARG A 198 -25.08 -9.83 38.52
N LEU A 199 -23.79 -9.53 38.56
CA LEU A 199 -22.79 -10.23 39.38
C LEU A 199 -22.31 -9.40 40.57
N TYR A 200 -22.26 -8.07 40.40
CA TYR A 200 -21.70 -7.15 41.35
C TYR A 200 -22.67 -6.03 41.68
N SER A 201 -22.73 -5.67 42.96
CA SER A 201 -23.43 -4.47 43.38
C SER A 201 -22.73 -3.22 42.82
N GLN A 202 -23.50 -2.43 42.07
CA GLN A 202 -23.15 -1.08 41.61
C GLN A 202 -21.86 -1.02 40.77
N VAL A 203 -22.03 -1.08 39.45
CA VAL A 203 -20.94 -1.08 38.48
C VAL A 203 -20.97 0.22 37.68
N ILE A 204 -19.89 1.00 37.79
CA ILE A 204 -19.74 2.24 37.03
C ILE A 204 -18.99 1.91 35.73
N PRO A 205 -19.57 2.23 34.55
CA PRO A 205 -18.85 2.13 33.29
C PRO A 205 -17.79 3.22 33.19
N VAL A 206 -16.60 2.86 32.74
CA VAL A 206 -15.47 3.78 32.57
C VAL A 206 -14.82 3.53 31.21
N VAL A 207 -14.48 4.60 30.51
CA VAL A 207 -13.55 4.57 29.37
C VAL A 207 -12.26 5.26 29.75
N ALA A 208 -11.14 4.66 29.38
CA ALA A 208 -9.82 5.16 29.72
C ALA A 208 -8.87 5.15 28.52
N GLY A 209 -8.01 6.16 28.42
CA GLY A 209 -7.13 6.31 27.27
C GLY A 209 -6.18 7.51 27.33
N GLU A 210 -5.51 7.80 26.23
CA GLU A 210 -4.62 8.96 26.07
C GLU A 210 -5.37 10.14 25.40
N GLY A 211 -6.39 9.84 24.59
CA GLY A 211 -7.26 10.84 23.98
C GLY A 211 -8.70 10.34 23.80
N ILE A 212 -9.60 11.26 23.44
CA ILE A 212 -11.03 10.97 23.19
C ILE A 212 -11.52 11.77 21.98
N SER A 213 -12.38 11.15 21.16
CA SER A 213 -13.04 11.87 20.07
C SER A 213 -14.21 12.72 20.58
N PRO A 214 -14.55 13.85 19.93
CA PRO A 214 -15.68 14.69 20.35
C PRO A 214 -17.01 13.93 20.46
N ALA A 215 -17.31 13.08 19.47
CA ALA A 215 -18.51 12.25 19.47
C ALA A 215 -18.54 11.25 20.63
N ALA A 216 -17.38 10.68 21.01
CA ALA A 216 -17.31 9.77 22.14
C ALA A 216 -17.47 10.49 23.48
N LYS A 217 -17.00 11.74 23.59
CA LYS A 217 -17.23 12.55 24.79
C LYS A 217 -18.73 12.79 24.98
N GLU A 218 -19.41 13.30 23.96
CA GLU A 218 -20.85 13.56 24.02
C GLU A 218 -21.66 12.29 24.32
N GLU A 219 -21.31 11.15 23.70
CA GLU A 219 -21.96 9.87 23.97
C GLU A 219 -21.69 9.38 25.40
N ALA A 220 -20.48 9.58 25.93
CA ALA A 220 -20.15 9.20 27.30
C ALA A 220 -20.96 10.00 28.31
N ASP A 221 -21.11 11.30 28.10
CA ASP A 221 -21.93 12.19 28.93
C ASP A 221 -23.41 11.72 28.89
N GLN A 222 -23.95 11.47 27.68
CA GLN A 222 -25.33 10.98 27.51
C GLN A 222 -25.58 9.62 28.18
N MET A 223 -24.60 8.72 28.17
CA MET A 223 -24.72 7.37 28.72
C MET A 223 -24.26 7.24 30.18
N GLY A 224 -23.76 8.33 30.79
CA GLY A 224 -23.21 8.31 32.15
C GLY A 224 -21.95 7.45 32.29
N VAL A 225 -21.10 7.43 31.25
CA VAL A 225 -19.83 6.69 31.25
C VAL A 225 -18.70 7.62 31.69
N ALA A 226 -18.01 7.26 32.77
CA ALA A 226 -16.91 8.07 33.28
C ALA A 226 -15.70 8.04 32.33
N ILE A 227 -15.04 9.18 32.14
CA ILE A 227 -13.88 9.31 31.25
C ILE A 227 -12.60 9.54 32.05
N VAL A 228 -11.55 8.77 31.75
CA VAL A 228 -10.22 8.89 32.37
C VAL A 228 -9.14 9.03 31.30
N LEU A 229 -8.53 10.21 31.19
CA LEU A 229 -7.43 10.48 30.25
C LEU A 229 -6.11 10.66 30.99
N ASP A 230 -5.12 9.80 30.74
CA ASP A 230 -3.78 9.90 31.38
C ASP A 230 -3.82 10.12 32.91
N GLY A 231 -4.80 9.51 33.58
CA GLY A 231 -5.03 9.66 35.02
C GLY A 231 -5.74 10.94 35.46
N ARG A 232 -6.22 11.77 34.52
CA ARG A 232 -7.10 12.91 34.75
C ARG A 232 -8.53 12.50 34.40
N THR A 233 -9.48 12.74 35.30
CA THR A 233 -10.89 12.70 34.93
C THR A 233 -11.26 13.98 34.20
N ILE A 234 -12.02 13.86 33.11
CA ILE A 234 -12.70 15.02 32.52
C ILE A 234 -13.98 15.19 33.32
N GLU A 235 -14.12 16.33 34.00
CA GLU A 235 -15.39 16.76 34.59
C GLU A 235 -16.23 17.41 33.48
N GLU A 236 -17.56 17.25 33.55
CA GLU A 236 -18.48 18.11 32.80
C GLU A 236 -18.20 19.55 33.27
N GLU A 237 -17.73 20.41 32.37
CA GLU A 237 -17.71 21.86 32.65
C GLU A 237 -19.17 22.33 32.60
N ASP A 238 -19.73 22.63 33.78
CA ASP A 238 -21.01 23.34 33.98
C ASP A 238 -21.02 24.73 33.30
#